data_AF-A0A9E8SJ04-F1
#
_entry.id   AF-A0A9E8SJ04-F1
#
_cell.length_a   1.000
_cell.length_b   1.000
_cell.length_c   1.000
_cell.angle_alpha   90.00
_cell.angle_beta   90.00
_cell.angle_gamma   90.00
#
_symmetry.space_group_name_H-M   'P 1'
#
loop_
_entity.id
_entity.type
_entity.pdbx_description
1 polymer ?
#
loop_
_entity_poly.entity_id
_entity_poly.type
_entity_poly.pdbx_seq_one_letter_code
_entity_poly.pdbx_strand_id
1 'polypeptide(L)'
;MTTQETVHIPTRSKRVFIGEEFDLKKWEDLEPFFENLKNRDINSAEDLKQWFSDRSEIESYLSENFAWRYIRQTCDTANQSLISALQFFITEIQPKLAEYGNALDKKVVDSPYLDQLTAPGFAITLRGMKKAIEIFRDENIPLITEMQTEERHYGAIAGAMTVTLDGEEMTLQKAADRLQSTDRAIREEAWRAISGRRYEDHGKLDELLNKLVGLRNQVGKNAGFDNYRDYMFAAMGRFDYTPEDCFNFHGSVKKAVVPLLNDMASGRKDALKVEQLRPWDTKVDPKGLPPLKPFSTGEELLDKTIRCFSRLDPFLGDCLRIMKTMKHLDLESRKGKAPGGYNYPLDEIGVPFIFMNATSNLRDMVTLLHEGGHAVHSLVTRDLALNAFKHTPSEVAELASMSMELITMDFWDEFFEDENDLKRAKIQHLESIIETLPWVATVDKFQHWMYENPQHTPEQRTEAWVRIYEEFTDTIMDWSGIENFKKYLWQRQLHIYEVPFYYIEYGIAQLGAIGVWKNYREDSAKGLKGYLDALKLGYTATIGEIYQAANIPFDFSEQHISDLMQFVRNELEELKK
;
A
#
# COMPACT_ATOMS: atom_id res chain seq x y z
N MET A 1 -21.90 30.12 -5.83
CA MET A 1 -20.87 31.02 -5.27
C MET A 1 -20.45 30.44 -3.94
N THR A 2 -19.51 29.50 -3.95
CA THR A 2 -18.94 28.90 -2.75
C THR A 2 -17.95 29.90 -2.16
N THR A 3 -18.22 30.35 -0.93
CA THR A 3 -17.21 31.01 -0.10
C THR A 3 -15.99 30.10 -0.05
N GLN A 4 -14.84 30.57 -0.53
CA GLN A 4 -13.57 29.89 -0.26
C GLN A 4 -13.40 29.88 1.26
N GLU A 5 -13.71 28.76 1.90
CA GLU A 5 -13.37 28.51 3.29
C GLU A 5 -11.85 28.57 3.38
N THR A 6 -11.34 29.62 4.01
CA THR A 6 -9.90 29.81 4.22
C THR A 6 -9.42 28.78 5.22
N VAL A 7 -8.75 27.73 4.74
CA VAL A 7 -8.06 26.75 5.60
C VAL A 7 -6.77 27.32 6.17
N HIS A 8 -6.48 26.99 7.43
CA HIS A 8 -5.21 27.33 8.05
C HIS A 8 -4.10 26.41 7.49
N ILE A 9 -3.09 26.99 6.86
CA ILE A 9 -1.95 26.23 6.33
C ILE A 9 -0.96 25.97 7.47
N PRO A 10 -0.70 24.70 7.82
CA PRO A 10 0.23 24.37 8.89
C PRO A 10 1.66 24.77 8.51
N THR A 11 2.45 25.11 9.52
CA THR A 11 3.90 25.33 9.39
C THR A 11 4.65 24.15 9.99
N ARG A 12 5.82 23.81 9.45
CA ARG A 12 6.69 22.80 10.07
C ARG A 12 7.14 23.25 11.46
N SER A 13 7.51 22.28 12.30
CA SER A 13 8.17 22.57 13.58
C SER A 13 9.50 23.30 13.36
N LYS A 14 9.88 24.12 14.35
CA LYS A 14 11.17 24.82 14.32
C LYS A 14 12.30 23.80 14.48
N ARG A 15 13.30 23.87 13.60
CA ARG A 15 14.55 23.12 13.68
C ARG A 15 15.41 23.71 14.79
N VAL A 16 15.61 22.95 15.86
CA VAL A 16 16.43 23.35 17.01
C VAL A 16 17.80 22.69 16.93
N PHE A 17 17.86 21.43 16.53
CA PHE A 17 19.10 20.65 16.50
C PHE A 17 19.90 20.87 15.22
N ILE A 18 19.28 20.75 14.05
CA ILE A 18 19.98 20.96 12.76
C ILE A 18 20.09 22.44 12.38
N GLY A 19 19.19 23.27 12.92
CA GLY A 19 19.10 24.70 12.64
C GLY A 19 18.27 25.03 11.40
N GLU A 20 17.67 26.22 11.40
CA GLU A 20 16.73 26.65 10.36
C GLU A 20 17.34 26.80 8.96
N GLU A 21 18.60 27.22 8.89
CA GLU A 21 19.33 27.45 7.64
C GLU A 21 19.98 26.18 7.06
N PHE A 22 19.73 25.01 7.66
CA PHE A 22 20.33 23.76 7.21
C PHE A 22 19.83 23.33 5.83
N ASP A 23 20.78 23.01 4.95
CA ASP A 23 20.54 22.59 3.57
C ASP A 23 21.56 21.53 3.15
N LEU A 24 21.08 20.31 2.88
CA LEU A 24 21.91 19.15 2.56
C LEU A 24 22.55 19.26 1.16
N LYS A 25 23.87 19.41 1.11
CA LYS A 25 24.67 19.38 -0.14
C LYS A 25 25.54 18.15 -0.28
N LYS A 26 26.05 17.62 0.84
CA LYS A 26 26.94 16.47 0.91
C LYS A 26 26.87 15.81 2.29
N TRP A 27 27.40 14.60 2.41
CA TRP A 27 27.38 13.85 3.67
C TRP A 27 28.02 14.61 4.84
N GLU A 28 29.11 15.34 4.58
CA GLU A 28 29.86 16.08 5.60
C GLU A 28 29.04 17.21 6.25
N ASP A 29 27.91 17.60 5.66
CA ASP A 29 26.98 18.55 6.29
C ASP A 29 26.17 17.87 7.41
N LEU A 30 25.90 16.57 7.29
CA LEU A 30 25.15 15.76 8.27
C LEU A 30 26.03 15.13 9.34
N GLU A 31 27.24 14.73 8.95
CA GLU A 31 28.17 13.99 9.79
C GLU A 31 28.36 14.58 11.20
N PRO A 32 28.50 15.92 11.39
CA PRO A 32 28.65 16.50 12.73
C PRO A 32 27.45 16.21 13.65
N PHE A 33 26.23 16.16 13.11
CA PHE A 33 25.04 15.89 13.91
C PHE A 33 24.93 14.41 14.30
N PHE A 34 25.28 13.51 13.39
CA PHE A 34 25.32 12.08 13.66
C PHE A 34 26.44 11.71 14.65
N GLU A 35 27.63 12.28 14.50
CA GLU A 35 28.73 12.13 15.46
C GLU A 35 28.37 12.76 16.82
N ASN A 36 27.61 13.87 16.84
CA ASN A 36 27.06 14.40 18.08
C ASN A 36 26.11 13.39 18.74
N LEU A 37 25.09 12.89 18.04
CA LEU A 37 24.15 11.90 18.61
C LEU A 37 24.87 10.63 19.09
N LYS A 38 25.86 10.15 18.34
CA LYS A 38 26.64 8.97 18.69
C LYS A 38 27.51 9.18 19.93
N ASN A 39 28.18 10.33 20.06
CA ASN A 39 29.17 10.55 21.12
C ASN A 39 28.63 11.33 22.33
N ARG A 40 27.47 12.00 22.22
CA ARG A 40 26.87 12.78 23.32
C ARG A 40 26.60 11.89 24.53
N ASP A 41 27.03 12.33 25.71
CA ASP A 41 26.71 11.66 26.97
C ASP A 41 25.22 11.80 27.29
N ILE A 42 24.62 10.73 27.79
CA ILE A 42 23.23 10.70 28.26
C ILE A 42 23.31 10.48 29.77
N ASN A 43 23.15 11.55 30.56
CA ASN A 43 23.35 11.53 32.02
C ASN A 43 22.03 11.60 32.80
N SER A 44 20.90 11.65 32.10
CA SER A 44 19.57 11.66 32.71
C SER A 44 18.51 11.14 31.75
N ALA A 45 17.32 10.85 32.26
CA ALA A 45 16.16 10.56 31.39
C ALA A 45 15.75 11.76 30.54
N GLU A 46 16.01 12.99 30.99
CA GLU A 46 15.72 14.19 30.21
C GLU A 46 16.70 14.33 29.04
N ASP A 47 17.99 14.04 29.27
CA ASP A 47 19.00 13.98 28.21
C ASP A 47 18.62 12.94 27.16
N LEU A 48 18.09 11.79 27.60
CA LEU A 48 17.65 10.72 26.70
C LEU A 48 16.44 11.15 25.86
N LYS A 49 15.45 11.83 26.45
CA LYS A 49 14.30 12.38 25.71
C LYS A 49 14.75 13.43 24.69
N GLN A 50 15.65 14.33 25.08
CA GLN A 50 16.21 15.33 24.16
C GLN A 50 16.98 14.65 23.02
N TRP A 51 17.74 13.59 23.31
CA TRP A 51 18.43 12.80 22.29
C TRP A 51 17.45 12.20 21.26
N PHE A 52 16.31 11.65 21.72
CA PHE A 52 15.27 11.14 20.84
C PHE A 52 14.65 12.24 19.99
N SER A 53 14.39 13.42 20.58
CA SER A 53 13.89 14.58 19.85
C SER A 53 14.85 15.04 18.76
N ASP A 54 16.15 15.12 19.08
CA ASP A 54 17.20 15.55 18.15
C ASP A 54 17.38 14.56 17.00
N ARG A 55 17.37 13.24 17.30
CA ARG A 55 17.37 12.19 16.27
C ARG A 55 16.12 12.29 15.38
N SER A 56 14.95 12.43 15.98
CA SER A 56 13.67 12.57 15.28
C SER A 56 13.63 13.79 14.35
N GLU A 57 14.25 14.91 14.74
CA GLU A 57 14.33 16.12 13.91
C GLU A 57 15.14 15.84 12.62
N ILE A 58 16.31 15.21 12.73
CA ILE A 58 17.12 14.84 11.55
C ILE A 58 16.41 13.80 10.68
N GLU A 59 15.84 12.77 11.29
CA GLU A 59 15.13 11.71 10.55
C GLU A 59 13.96 12.29 9.77
N SER A 60 13.18 13.21 10.37
CA SER A 60 12.07 13.88 9.69
C SER A 60 12.56 14.76 8.54
N TYR A 61 13.65 15.52 8.74
CA TYR A 61 14.27 16.30 7.67
C TYR A 61 14.74 15.43 6.51
N LEU A 62 15.46 14.34 6.79
CA LEU A 62 16.03 13.46 5.78
C LEU A 62 14.96 12.68 5.01
N SER A 63 13.95 12.20 5.73
CA SER A 63 12.76 11.55 5.16
C SER A 63 12.07 12.49 4.16
N GLU A 64 11.75 13.73 4.57
CA GLU A 64 11.13 14.71 3.68
C GLU A 64 12.05 15.17 2.54
N ASN A 65 13.36 15.29 2.78
CA ASN A 65 14.34 15.62 1.74
C ASN A 65 14.39 14.54 0.64
N PHE A 66 14.40 13.27 1.04
CA PHE A 66 14.31 12.15 0.11
C PHE A 66 12.97 12.12 -0.61
N ALA A 67 11.87 12.28 0.12
CA ALA A 67 10.52 12.31 -0.42
C ALA A 67 10.39 13.33 -1.56
N TRP A 68 10.84 14.57 -1.35
CA TRP A 68 10.80 15.60 -2.40
C TRP A 68 11.68 15.30 -3.61
N ARG A 69 12.83 14.64 -3.44
CA ARG A 69 13.66 14.19 -4.56
C ARG A 69 12.95 13.11 -5.35
N TYR A 70 12.36 12.14 -4.66
CA TYR A 70 11.58 11.07 -5.26
C TYR A 70 10.36 11.61 -6.00
N ILE A 71 9.50 12.39 -5.33
CA ILE A 71 8.30 13.02 -5.90
C ILE A 71 8.64 13.82 -7.15
N ARG A 72 9.66 14.68 -7.11
CA ARG A 72 10.02 15.49 -8.27
C ARG A 72 10.50 14.61 -9.43
N GLN A 73 11.32 13.60 -9.16
CA GLN A 73 11.83 12.68 -10.18
C GLN A 73 10.72 11.83 -10.80
N THR A 74 9.73 11.36 -10.02
CA THR A 74 8.59 10.61 -10.56
C THR A 74 7.60 11.50 -11.33
N CYS A 75 7.48 12.78 -10.97
CA CYS A 75 6.70 13.77 -11.73
C CYS A 75 7.33 14.12 -13.09
N ASP A 76 8.65 14.01 -13.23
CA ASP A 76 9.39 14.25 -14.48
C ASP A 76 10.61 13.33 -14.60
N THR A 77 10.35 12.12 -15.10
CA THR A 77 11.33 11.02 -15.19
C THR A 77 12.41 11.25 -16.24
N ALA A 78 12.26 12.25 -17.11
CA ALA A 78 13.24 12.57 -18.15
C ALA A 78 14.29 13.59 -17.69
N ASN A 79 14.04 14.28 -16.58
CA ASN A 79 14.87 15.38 -16.12
C ASN A 79 16.16 14.88 -15.45
N GLN A 80 17.29 15.07 -16.14
CA GLN A 80 18.62 14.64 -15.68
C GLN A 80 19.03 15.25 -14.34
N SER A 81 18.60 16.47 -14.03
CA SER A 81 18.91 17.10 -12.74
C SER A 81 18.17 16.43 -11.59
N LEU A 82 16.90 16.01 -11.80
CA LEU A 82 16.09 15.32 -10.79
C LEU A 82 16.58 13.88 -10.58
N ILE A 83 16.95 13.19 -11.67
CA ILE A 83 17.60 11.87 -11.61
C ILE A 83 18.89 11.97 -10.79
N SER A 84 19.75 12.94 -11.08
CA SER A 84 21.02 13.12 -10.37
C SER A 84 20.80 13.49 -8.89
N ALA A 85 19.78 14.30 -8.60
CA ALA A 85 19.44 14.69 -7.23
C ALA A 85 18.94 13.50 -6.39
N LEU A 86 18.09 12.63 -6.95
CA LEU A 86 17.66 11.40 -6.29
C LEU A 86 18.82 10.41 -6.14
N GLN A 87 19.61 10.23 -7.21
CA GLN A 87 20.78 9.34 -7.21
C GLN A 87 21.80 9.75 -6.14
N PHE A 88 22.09 11.04 -6.01
CA PHE A 88 22.96 11.56 -4.94
C PHE A 88 22.51 11.09 -3.55
N PHE A 89 21.22 11.19 -3.24
CA PHE A 89 20.74 10.76 -1.92
C PHE A 89 20.91 9.26 -1.73
N ILE A 90 20.59 8.47 -2.77
CA ILE A 90 20.69 7.01 -2.75
C ILE A 90 22.15 6.53 -2.63
N THR A 91 23.10 7.18 -3.31
CA THR A 91 24.50 6.70 -3.37
C THR A 91 25.39 7.30 -2.30
N GLU A 92 25.17 8.56 -1.92
CA GLU A 92 26.07 9.29 -1.01
C GLU A 92 25.52 9.39 0.42
N ILE A 93 24.19 9.44 0.59
CA ILE A 93 23.57 9.71 1.90
C ILE A 93 23.06 8.43 2.54
N GLN A 94 22.19 7.69 1.85
CA GLN A 94 21.48 6.53 2.40
C GLN A 94 22.41 5.43 2.97
N PRO A 95 23.55 5.05 2.34
CA PRO A 95 24.45 4.04 2.89
C PRO A 95 25.06 4.47 4.24
N LYS A 96 25.36 5.76 4.39
CA LYS A 96 25.89 6.33 5.63
C LYS A 96 24.84 6.36 6.74
N LEU A 97 23.59 6.67 6.41
CA LEU A 97 22.49 6.60 7.39
C LEU A 97 22.34 5.18 7.98
N ALA A 98 22.51 4.14 7.16
CA ALA A 98 22.44 2.76 7.62
C ALA A 98 23.57 2.41 8.62
N GLU A 99 24.81 2.87 8.37
CA GLU A 99 25.95 2.68 9.26
C GLU A 99 25.69 3.32 10.65
N TYR A 100 25.17 4.56 10.66
CA TYR A 100 24.88 5.27 11.92
C TYR A 100 23.65 4.72 12.64
N GLY A 101 22.59 4.31 11.92
CA GLY A 101 21.33 3.85 12.53
C GLY A 101 21.54 2.76 13.59
N ASN A 102 22.28 1.70 13.25
CA ASN A 102 22.58 0.61 14.19
C ASN A 102 23.41 1.09 15.41
N ALA A 103 24.36 2.01 15.19
CA ALA A 103 25.17 2.55 16.29
C ALA A 103 24.33 3.41 17.23
N LEU A 104 23.41 4.22 16.69
CA LEU A 104 22.49 5.04 17.46
C LEU A 104 21.46 4.19 18.24
N ASP A 105 20.96 3.10 17.63
CA ASP A 105 20.05 2.17 18.30
C ASP A 105 20.74 1.49 19.50
N LYS A 106 21.97 0.97 19.32
CA LYS A 106 22.75 0.36 20.41
C LYS A 106 22.98 1.34 21.56
N LYS A 107 23.37 2.58 21.25
CA LYS A 107 23.60 3.63 22.26
C LYS A 107 22.40 3.83 23.17
N VAL A 108 21.19 3.89 22.59
CA VAL A 108 19.97 4.08 23.36
C VAL A 108 19.60 2.82 24.12
N VAL A 109 19.68 1.64 23.48
CA VAL A 109 19.33 0.36 24.10
C VAL A 109 20.24 0.03 25.31
N ASP A 110 21.47 0.56 25.33
CA ASP A 110 22.40 0.41 26.46
C ASP A 110 22.26 1.50 27.54
N SER A 111 21.36 2.48 27.36
CA SER A 111 21.18 3.58 28.31
C SER A 111 20.56 3.12 29.63
N PRO A 112 21.10 3.51 30.81
CA PRO A 112 20.52 3.15 32.11
C PRO A 112 19.21 3.88 32.41
N TYR A 113 18.78 4.81 31.55
CA TYR A 113 17.57 5.63 31.73
C TYR A 113 16.36 5.13 30.93
N LEU A 114 16.47 4.02 30.21
CA LEU A 114 15.39 3.49 29.36
C LEU A 114 14.08 3.26 30.10
N ASP A 115 14.13 2.70 31.30
CA ASP A 115 12.93 2.40 32.10
C ASP A 115 12.17 3.66 32.56
N GLN A 116 12.75 4.85 32.37
CA GLN A 116 12.13 6.14 32.67
C GLN A 116 11.40 6.74 31.45
N LEU A 117 11.47 6.11 30.27
CA LEU A 117 10.72 6.50 29.08
C LEU A 117 9.32 5.87 29.09
N THR A 118 8.41 6.46 29.88
CA THR A 118 7.08 5.89 30.12
C THR A 118 5.97 6.44 29.21
N ALA A 119 6.28 7.40 28.32
CA ALA A 119 5.27 7.94 27.41
C ALA A 119 4.85 6.88 26.36
N PRO A 120 3.58 6.89 25.91
CA PRO A 120 3.11 6.00 24.84
C PRO A 120 4.03 6.04 23.61
N GLY A 121 4.18 4.89 22.94
CA GLY A 121 5.07 4.71 21.80
C GLY A 121 6.50 4.26 22.13
N PHE A 122 7.10 4.70 23.24
CA PHE A 122 8.49 4.32 23.55
C PHE A 122 8.68 2.81 23.69
N ALA A 123 7.74 2.09 24.32
CA ALA A 123 7.82 0.63 24.44
C ALA A 123 7.87 -0.06 23.07
N ILE A 124 7.09 0.42 22.11
CA ILE A 124 7.03 -0.10 20.74
C ILE A 124 8.32 0.24 19.98
N THR A 125 8.74 1.51 20.04
CA THR A 125 10.00 1.97 19.43
C THR A 125 11.20 1.16 19.94
N LEU A 126 11.31 0.96 21.26
CA LEU A 126 12.39 0.21 21.88
C LEU A 126 12.34 -1.28 21.53
N ARG A 127 11.14 -1.88 21.43
CA ARG A 127 10.96 -3.26 20.96
C ARG A 127 11.50 -3.42 19.53
N GLY A 128 11.18 -2.48 18.64
CA GLY A 128 11.68 -2.43 17.27
C GLY A 128 13.21 -2.29 17.21
N MET A 129 13.77 -1.32 17.92
CA MET A 129 15.23 -1.09 17.99
C MET A 129 15.97 -2.34 18.47
N LYS A 130 15.51 -2.98 19.55
CA LYS A 130 16.11 -4.22 20.07
C LYS A 130 16.11 -5.34 19.03
N LYS A 131 15.01 -5.51 18.30
CA LYS A 131 14.92 -6.52 17.24
C LYS A 131 15.84 -6.20 16.06
N ALA A 132 15.91 -4.93 15.63
CA ALA A 132 16.82 -4.49 14.58
C ALA A 132 18.29 -4.78 14.93
N ILE A 133 18.71 -4.49 16.17
CA ILE A 133 20.05 -4.82 16.68
C ILE A 133 20.31 -6.34 16.64
N GLU A 134 19.36 -7.14 17.10
CA GLU A 134 19.47 -8.60 17.17
C GLU A 134 19.73 -9.24 15.81
N ILE A 135 19.04 -8.78 14.76
CA ILE A 135 19.09 -9.35 13.41
C ILE A 135 20.12 -8.70 12.48
N PHE A 136 20.73 -7.58 12.91
CA PHE A 136 21.70 -6.85 12.11
C PHE A 136 22.99 -7.65 11.88
N ARG A 137 23.45 -7.74 10.63
CA ARG A 137 24.72 -8.39 10.25
C ARG A 137 25.43 -7.54 9.21
N ASP A 138 26.69 -7.19 9.44
CA ASP A 138 27.49 -6.39 8.49
C ASP A 138 27.61 -7.08 7.12
N GLU A 139 27.73 -8.41 7.11
CA GLU A 139 27.80 -9.22 5.89
C GLU A 139 26.51 -9.20 5.04
N ASN A 140 25.37 -8.76 5.61
CA ASN A 140 24.12 -8.58 4.85
C ASN A 140 24.07 -7.27 4.06
N ILE A 141 24.90 -6.27 4.40
CA ILE A 141 24.92 -4.97 3.72
C ILE A 141 25.10 -5.12 2.19
N PRO A 142 26.14 -5.80 1.68
CA PRO A 142 26.32 -5.96 0.23
C PRO A 142 25.20 -6.77 -0.43
N LEU A 143 24.63 -7.77 0.27
CA LEU A 143 23.51 -8.56 -0.23
C LEU A 143 22.26 -7.69 -0.39
N ILE A 144 21.95 -6.85 0.59
CA ILE A 144 20.82 -5.91 0.55
C ILE A 144 20.99 -4.91 -0.59
N THR A 145 22.19 -4.38 -0.80
CA THR A 145 22.48 -3.50 -1.94
C THR A 145 22.27 -4.20 -3.29
N GLU A 146 22.70 -5.46 -3.41
CA GLU A 146 22.45 -6.24 -4.62
C GLU A 146 20.95 -6.50 -4.83
N MET A 147 20.22 -6.89 -3.77
CA MET A 147 18.76 -7.08 -3.83
C MET A 147 18.05 -5.82 -4.32
N GLN A 148 18.34 -4.66 -3.74
CA GLN A 148 17.73 -3.38 -4.15
C GLN A 148 18.01 -3.04 -5.62
N THR A 149 19.15 -3.48 -6.16
CA THR A 149 19.49 -3.31 -7.57
C THR A 149 18.65 -4.24 -8.44
N GLU A 150 18.57 -5.52 -8.06
CA GLU A 150 17.79 -6.53 -8.79
C GLU A 150 16.29 -6.26 -8.76
N GLU A 151 15.75 -5.79 -7.63
CA GLU A 151 14.34 -5.42 -7.46
C GLU A 151 13.90 -4.41 -8.53
N ARG A 152 14.76 -3.44 -8.89
CA ARG A 152 14.48 -2.45 -9.95
C ARG A 152 14.39 -3.06 -11.35
N HIS A 153 14.99 -4.22 -11.60
CA HIS A 153 14.89 -4.89 -12.89
C HIS A 153 13.46 -5.35 -13.17
N TYR A 154 12.65 -5.64 -12.14
CA TYR A 154 11.23 -5.93 -12.32
C TYR A 154 10.51 -4.73 -12.96
N GLY A 155 10.66 -3.53 -12.37
CA GLY A 155 10.08 -2.30 -12.88
C GLY A 155 10.53 -1.98 -14.31
N ALA A 156 11.80 -2.25 -14.66
CA ALA A 156 12.31 -2.08 -16.01
C ALA A 156 11.67 -3.07 -17.02
N ILE A 157 11.57 -4.35 -16.67
CA ILE A 157 10.95 -5.38 -17.50
C ILE A 157 9.46 -5.08 -17.71
N ALA A 158 8.73 -4.82 -16.62
CA ALA A 158 7.30 -4.54 -16.66
C ALA A 158 6.99 -3.20 -17.38
N GLY A 159 7.79 -2.17 -17.14
CA GLY A 159 7.62 -0.84 -17.76
C GLY A 159 7.89 -0.82 -19.27
N ALA A 160 8.70 -1.76 -19.78
CA ALA A 160 8.97 -1.91 -21.21
C ALA A 160 7.87 -2.66 -21.99
N MET A 161 6.83 -3.16 -21.31
CA MET A 161 5.77 -3.92 -21.98
C MET A 161 4.78 -3.00 -22.71
N THR A 162 4.79 -3.08 -24.04
CA THR A 162 3.79 -2.45 -24.92
C THR A 162 3.06 -3.51 -25.74
N VAL A 163 1.86 -3.14 -26.21
CA VAL A 163 1.07 -3.93 -27.18
C VAL A 163 0.58 -3.01 -28.29
N THR A 164 0.36 -3.57 -29.48
CA THR A 164 -0.32 -2.87 -30.57
C THR A 164 -1.79 -3.27 -30.59
N LEU A 165 -2.67 -2.32 -30.31
CA LEU A 165 -4.14 -2.46 -30.38
C LEU A 165 -4.71 -1.23 -31.08
N ASP A 166 -5.81 -1.39 -31.83
CA ASP A 166 -6.44 -0.30 -32.58
C ASP A 166 -5.47 0.42 -33.57
N GLY A 167 -4.40 -0.26 -34.01
CA GLY A 167 -3.34 0.32 -34.84
C GLY A 167 -2.37 1.26 -34.11
N GLU A 168 -2.45 1.36 -32.78
CA GLU A 168 -1.58 2.19 -31.94
C GLU A 168 -0.74 1.32 -30.99
N GLU A 169 0.53 1.67 -30.80
CA GLU A 169 1.34 1.12 -29.70
C GLU A 169 0.92 1.78 -28.38
N MET A 170 0.62 0.97 -27.36
CA MET A 170 0.21 1.47 -26.06
C MET A 170 0.73 0.61 -24.91
N THR A 171 0.73 1.20 -23.70
CA THR A 171 1.05 0.49 -22.46
C THR A 171 -0.02 -0.54 -22.12
N LEU A 172 0.33 -1.54 -21.31
CA LEU A 172 -0.63 -2.55 -20.86
C LEU A 172 -1.81 -1.95 -20.08
N GLN A 173 -1.60 -0.83 -19.37
CA GLN A 173 -2.63 -0.11 -18.63
C GLN A 173 -3.66 0.50 -19.59
N LYS A 174 -3.21 1.22 -20.62
CA LYS A 174 -4.10 1.82 -21.63
C LYS A 174 -4.82 0.74 -22.47
N ALA A 175 -4.16 -0.39 -22.71
CA ALA A 175 -4.78 -1.56 -23.33
C ALA A 175 -5.88 -2.17 -22.44
N ALA A 176 -5.71 -2.16 -21.12
CA ALA A 176 -6.67 -2.75 -20.19
C ALA A 176 -8.03 -2.03 -20.18
N ASP A 177 -8.10 -0.76 -20.60
CA ASP A 177 -9.38 -0.04 -20.77
C ASP A 177 -10.32 -0.78 -21.74
N ARG A 178 -9.76 -1.46 -22.75
CA ARG A 178 -10.55 -2.24 -23.72
C ARG A 178 -11.23 -3.46 -23.07
N LEU A 179 -10.76 -3.93 -21.91
CA LEU A 179 -11.40 -5.01 -21.16
C LEU A 179 -12.77 -4.60 -20.59
N GLN A 180 -13.11 -3.32 -20.59
CA GLN A 180 -14.44 -2.82 -20.20
C GLN A 180 -15.40 -2.67 -21.40
N SER A 181 -14.93 -2.93 -22.64
CA SER A 181 -15.74 -2.81 -23.85
C SER A 181 -16.97 -3.72 -23.80
N THR A 182 -18.12 -3.22 -24.26
CA THR A 182 -19.34 -4.04 -24.39
C THR A 182 -19.22 -5.07 -25.51
N ASP A 183 -18.31 -4.86 -26.48
CA ASP A 183 -17.97 -5.83 -27.50
C ASP A 183 -16.98 -6.88 -26.97
N ARG A 184 -17.42 -8.15 -26.95
CA ARG A 184 -16.62 -9.27 -26.45
C ARG A 184 -15.39 -9.54 -27.29
N ALA A 185 -15.42 -9.31 -28.60
CA ALA A 185 -14.27 -9.55 -29.47
C ALA A 185 -13.12 -8.58 -29.13
N ILE A 186 -13.45 -7.31 -28.89
CA ILE A 186 -12.49 -6.29 -28.45
C ILE A 186 -11.86 -6.68 -27.11
N ARG A 187 -12.67 -7.18 -26.16
CA ARG A 187 -12.14 -7.63 -24.86
C ARG A 187 -11.20 -8.82 -25.00
N GLU A 188 -11.57 -9.80 -25.82
CA GLU A 188 -10.76 -10.99 -26.05
C GLU A 188 -9.42 -10.64 -26.70
N GLU A 189 -9.44 -9.80 -27.75
CA GLU A 189 -8.24 -9.31 -28.43
C GLU A 189 -7.31 -8.60 -27.44
N ALA A 190 -7.84 -7.63 -26.67
CA ALA A 190 -7.07 -6.89 -25.68
C ALA A 190 -6.49 -7.80 -24.60
N TRP A 191 -7.29 -8.73 -24.06
CA TRP A 191 -6.81 -9.64 -23.02
C TRP A 191 -5.72 -10.57 -23.51
N ARG A 192 -5.86 -11.12 -24.73
CA ARG A 192 -4.85 -11.99 -25.34
C ARG A 192 -3.56 -11.23 -25.66
N ALA A 193 -3.65 -10.00 -26.15
CA ALA A 193 -2.49 -9.16 -26.39
C ALA A 193 -1.73 -8.88 -25.08
N ILE A 194 -2.43 -8.46 -24.03
CA ILE A 194 -1.83 -8.17 -22.71
C ILE A 194 -1.20 -9.43 -22.12
N SER A 195 -1.93 -10.55 -22.11
CA SER A 195 -1.46 -11.80 -21.51
C SER A 195 -0.32 -12.44 -22.31
N GLY A 196 -0.41 -12.39 -23.64
CA GLY A 196 0.64 -12.79 -24.57
C GLY A 196 1.93 -12.01 -24.32
N ARG A 197 1.84 -10.69 -24.27
CA ARG A 197 3.01 -9.85 -24.00
C ARG A 197 3.65 -10.16 -22.66
N ARG A 198 2.88 -10.31 -21.59
CA ARG A 198 3.41 -10.72 -20.28
C ARG A 198 4.11 -12.08 -20.35
N TYR A 199 3.50 -13.02 -21.06
CA TYR A 199 4.06 -14.36 -21.24
C TYR A 199 5.38 -14.36 -22.00
N GLU A 200 5.66 -13.40 -22.89
CA GLU A 200 6.97 -13.35 -23.58
C GLU A 200 8.16 -13.17 -22.63
N ASP A 201 7.99 -12.47 -21.50
CA ASP A 201 9.07 -12.20 -20.54
C ASP A 201 9.06 -13.13 -19.31
N HIS A 202 8.22 -14.16 -19.28
CA HIS A 202 8.06 -15.00 -18.09
C HIS A 202 9.36 -15.65 -17.62
N GLY A 203 10.21 -16.11 -18.54
CA GLY A 203 11.50 -16.72 -18.22
C GLY A 203 12.49 -15.74 -17.60
N LYS A 204 12.53 -14.48 -18.08
CA LYS A 204 13.37 -13.42 -17.49
C LYS A 204 12.92 -13.09 -16.06
N LEU A 205 11.60 -13.08 -15.84
CA LEU A 205 11.03 -12.85 -14.52
C LEU A 205 11.30 -14.03 -13.57
N ASP A 206 11.31 -15.27 -14.06
CA ASP A 206 11.72 -16.43 -13.25
C ASP A 206 13.21 -16.41 -12.88
N GLU A 207 14.09 -16.03 -13.80
CA GLU A 207 15.52 -15.83 -13.54
C GLU A 207 15.75 -14.75 -12.48
N LEU A 208 15.07 -13.60 -12.62
CA LEU A 208 15.12 -12.52 -11.64
C LEU A 208 14.66 -12.99 -10.26
N LEU A 209 13.50 -13.65 -10.17
CA LEU A 209 13.00 -14.12 -8.88
C LEU A 209 13.89 -15.21 -8.28
N ASN A 210 14.46 -16.11 -9.08
CA ASN A 210 15.43 -17.10 -8.58
C ASN A 210 16.62 -16.41 -7.90
N LYS A 211 17.16 -15.36 -8.53
CA LYS A 211 18.26 -14.57 -7.97
C LYS A 211 17.85 -13.92 -6.66
N LEU A 212 16.69 -13.26 -6.63
CA LEU A 212 16.15 -12.60 -5.44
C LEU A 212 15.93 -13.59 -4.29
N VAL A 213 15.30 -14.74 -4.53
CA VAL A 213 15.08 -15.80 -3.52
C VAL A 213 16.41 -16.29 -2.95
N GLY A 214 17.43 -16.47 -3.80
CA GLY A 214 18.78 -16.86 -3.36
C GLY A 214 19.41 -15.85 -2.40
N LEU A 215 19.42 -14.56 -2.78
CA LEU A 215 19.96 -13.47 -1.96
C LEU A 215 19.20 -13.33 -0.63
N ARG A 216 17.86 -13.33 -0.70
CA ARG A 216 16.97 -13.23 0.47
C ARG A 216 17.18 -14.36 1.45
N ASN A 217 17.25 -15.59 0.96
CA ASN A 217 17.53 -16.75 1.80
C ASN A 217 18.90 -16.65 2.48
N GLN A 218 19.92 -16.12 1.80
CA GLN A 218 21.24 -15.90 2.41
C GLN A 218 21.19 -14.84 3.52
N VAL A 219 20.46 -13.74 3.31
CA VAL A 219 20.24 -12.69 4.32
C VAL A 219 19.62 -13.28 5.59
N GLY A 220 18.57 -14.09 5.44
CA GLY A 220 17.92 -14.76 6.57
C GLY A 220 18.86 -15.69 7.33
N LYS A 221 19.65 -16.50 6.62
CA LYS A 221 20.64 -17.42 7.22
C LYS A 221 21.73 -16.70 7.99
N ASN A 222 22.29 -15.63 7.44
CA ASN A 222 23.32 -14.83 8.12
C ASN A 222 22.78 -14.22 9.42
N ALA A 223 21.50 -13.84 9.43
CA ALA A 223 20.82 -13.33 10.62
C ALA A 223 20.44 -14.42 11.64
N GLY A 224 20.61 -15.71 11.32
CA GLY A 224 20.34 -16.85 12.20
C GLY A 224 18.97 -17.49 12.02
N PHE A 225 18.27 -17.22 10.92
CA PHE A 225 16.97 -17.80 10.60
C PHE A 225 17.09 -18.98 9.63
N ASP A 226 16.20 -19.96 9.75
CA ASP A 226 16.17 -21.13 8.86
C ASP A 226 15.72 -20.77 7.43
N ASN A 227 14.91 -19.73 7.30
CA ASN A 227 14.32 -19.28 6.05
C ASN A 227 14.07 -17.77 6.05
N TYR A 228 13.82 -17.21 4.87
CA TYR A 228 13.59 -15.77 4.72
C TYR A 228 12.22 -15.30 5.25
N ARG A 229 11.22 -16.19 5.33
CA ARG A 229 9.89 -15.86 5.88
C ARG A 229 10.01 -15.44 7.33
N ASP A 230 10.68 -16.23 8.16
CA ASP A 230 10.85 -15.92 9.58
C ASP A 230 11.71 -14.67 9.79
N TYR A 231 12.77 -14.50 8.99
CA TYR A 231 13.57 -13.28 8.97
C TYR A 231 12.70 -12.05 8.66
N MET A 232 11.84 -12.10 7.64
CA MET A 232 11.01 -10.95 7.26
C MET A 232 9.96 -10.60 8.31
N PHE A 233 9.38 -11.59 8.99
CA PHE A 233 8.47 -11.31 10.11
C PHE A 233 9.20 -10.54 11.24
N ALA A 234 10.44 -10.93 11.54
CA ALA A 234 11.28 -10.21 12.49
C ALA A 234 11.71 -8.82 11.98
N ALA A 235 12.14 -8.71 10.73
CA ALA A 235 12.65 -7.49 10.12
C ALA A 235 11.58 -6.41 9.93
N MET A 236 10.34 -6.83 9.65
CA MET A 236 9.18 -5.93 9.56
C MET A 236 8.59 -5.59 10.93
N GLY A 237 9.14 -6.12 12.03
CA GLY A 237 8.62 -5.87 13.37
C GLY A 237 7.20 -6.40 13.57
N ARG A 238 6.87 -7.56 12.99
CA ARG A 238 5.57 -8.22 13.18
C ARG A 238 5.54 -8.90 14.55
N PHE A 239 5.14 -8.12 15.54
CA PHE A 239 5.05 -8.57 16.92
C PHE A 239 3.63 -8.90 17.36
N ASP A 240 2.63 -8.41 16.62
CA ASP A 240 1.22 -8.48 17.02
C ASP A 240 0.47 -9.60 16.26
N TYR A 241 1.15 -10.29 15.32
CA TYR A 241 0.68 -11.52 14.66
C TYR A 241 1.86 -12.36 14.15
N THR A 242 1.58 -13.61 13.80
CA THR A 242 2.54 -14.66 13.46
C THR A 242 2.23 -15.28 12.08
N PRO A 243 3.13 -16.10 11.51
CA PRO A 243 2.82 -16.87 10.31
C PRO A 243 1.56 -17.75 10.43
N GLU A 244 1.26 -18.26 11.63
CA GLU A 244 0.06 -19.08 11.85
C GLU A 244 -1.22 -18.25 11.70
N ASP A 245 -1.18 -16.98 12.10
CA ASP A 245 -2.30 -16.05 11.91
C ASP A 245 -2.58 -15.80 10.41
N CYS A 246 -1.53 -15.70 9.59
CA CYS A 246 -1.67 -15.64 8.13
C CYS A 246 -2.30 -16.93 7.57
N PHE A 247 -1.89 -18.12 8.06
CA PHE A 247 -2.50 -19.38 7.64
C PHE A 247 -3.96 -19.51 8.10
N ASN A 248 -4.31 -19.00 9.28
CA ASN A 248 -5.69 -18.90 9.74
C ASN A 248 -6.50 -17.98 8.82
N PHE A 249 -5.97 -16.80 8.47
CA PHE A 249 -6.58 -15.90 7.48
C PHE A 249 -6.81 -16.63 6.14
N HIS A 250 -5.81 -17.35 5.61
CA HIS A 250 -5.96 -18.15 4.39
C HIS A 250 -7.10 -19.17 4.49
N GLY A 251 -7.15 -19.94 5.57
CA GLY A 251 -8.19 -20.94 5.80
C GLY A 251 -9.58 -20.32 5.90
N SER A 252 -9.71 -19.21 6.62
CA SER A 252 -10.96 -18.48 6.80
C SER A 252 -11.44 -17.86 5.49
N VAL A 253 -10.57 -17.19 4.72
CA VAL A 253 -10.89 -16.61 3.40
C VAL A 253 -11.37 -17.69 2.43
N LYS A 254 -10.70 -18.84 2.39
CA LYS A 254 -11.09 -19.97 1.54
C LYS A 254 -12.54 -20.43 1.82
N LYS A 255 -12.94 -20.48 3.09
CA LYS A 255 -14.27 -20.96 3.48
C LYS A 255 -15.35 -19.88 3.36
N ALA A 256 -15.04 -18.65 3.74
CA ALA A 256 -16.02 -17.57 3.84
C ALA A 256 -16.19 -16.77 2.54
N VAL A 257 -15.14 -16.64 1.73
CA VAL A 257 -15.11 -15.70 0.59
C VAL A 257 -15.20 -16.41 -0.76
N VAL A 258 -14.52 -17.55 -0.94
CA VAL A 258 -14.54 -18.28 -2.23
C VAL A 258 -15.94 -18.72 -2.68
N PRO A 259 -16.89 -19.12 -1.79
CA PRO A 259 -18.26 -19.35 -2.21
C PRO A 259 -18.93 -18.12 -2.83
N LEU A 260 -18.64 -16.92 -2.32
CA LEU A 260 -19.15 -15.67 -2.88
C LEU A 260 -18.55 -15.38 -4.27
N LEU A 261 -17.29 -15.73 -4.51
CA LEU A 261 -16.69 -15.66 -5.86
C LEU A 261 -17.41 -16.57 -6.85
N ASN A 262 -17.79 -17.79 -6.45
CA ASN A 262 -18.57 -18.69 -7.30
C ASN A 262 -19.96 -18.11 -7.62
N ASP A 263 -20.66 -17.57 -6.61
CA ASP A 263 -21.95 -16.90 -6.79
C ASP A 263 -21.82 -15.71 -7.78
N MET A 264 -20.79 -14.87 -7.61
CA MET A 264 -20.51 -13.73 -8.49
C MET A 264 -20.17 -14.16 -9.92
N ALA A 265 -19.29 -15.15 -10.08
CA ALA A 265 -18.89 -15.65 -11.40
C ALA A 265 -20.08 -16.31 -12.13
N SER A 266 -20.91 -17.10 -11.42
CA SER A 266 -22.12 -17.69 -11.99
C SER A 266 -23.12 -16.60 -12.40
N GLY A 267 -23.41 -15.64 -11.52
CA GLY A 267 -24.31 -14.52 -11.83
C GLY A 267 -23.83 -13.69 -13.02
N ARG A 268 -22.52 -13.46 -13.13
CA ARG A 268 -21.90 -12.77 -14.27
C ARG A 268 -22.03 -13.56 -15.56
N LYS A 269 -21.79 -14.87 -15.53
CA LYS A 269 -21.99 -15.77 -16.68
C LYS A 269 -23.42 -15.70 -17.20
N ASP A 270 -24.39 -15.79 -16.29
CA ASP A 270 -25.82 -15.75 -16.62
C ASP A 270 -26.24 -14.38 -17.18
N ALA A 271 -25.78 -13.29 -16.56
CA ALA A 271 -26.09 -11.93 -17.00
C ALA A 271 -25.52 -11.63 -18.40
N LEU A 272 -24.27 -12.06 -18.67
CA LEU A 272 -23.63 -11.90 -19.97
C LEU A 272 -24.15 -12.89 -21.04
N LYS A 273 -24.89 -13.92 -20.62
CA LYS A 273 -25.43 -14.99 -21.50
C LYS A 273 -24.34 -15.68 -22.32
N VAL A 274 -23.20 -15.95 -21.69
CA VAL A 274 -22.08 -16.66 -22.32
C VAL A 274 -22.08 -18.13 -21.92
N GLU A 275 -21.77 -19.02 -22.88
CA GLU A 275 -21.67 -20.47 -22.62
C GLU A 275 -20.51 -20.78 -21.65
N GLN A 276 -19.40 -20.07 -21.83
CA GLN A 276 -18.19 -20.15 -21.02
C GLN A 276 -17.80 -18.75 -20.59
N LEU A 277 -17.70 -18.54 -19.27
CA LEU A 277 -17.16 -17.30 -18.71
C LEU A 277 -15.64 -17.32 -18.86
N ARG A 278 -15.08 -16.36 -19.58
CA ARG A 278 -13.64 -16.29 -19.86
C ARG A 278 -12.98 -15.14 -19.10
N PRO A 279 -11.65 -15.13 -18.91
CA PRO A 279 -10.95 -14.05 -18.20
C PRO A 279 -11.21 -12.64 -18.76
N TRP A 280 -11.48 -12.51 -20.07
CA TRP A 280 -11.85 -11.25 -20.71
C TRP A 280 -13.31 -10.81 -20.48
N ASP A 281 -14.12 -11.61 -19.79
CA ASP A 281 -15.50 -11.26 -19.42
C ASP A 281 -15.61 -10.64 -18.01
N THR A 282 -14.48 -10.50 -17.30
CA THR A 282 -14.45 -10.09 -15.88
C THR A 282 -14.58 -8.59 -15.64
N LYS A 283 -14.20 -7.73 -16.60
CA LYS A 283 -14.15 -6.26 -16.41
C LYS A 283 -15.28 -5.48 -17.09
N VAL A 284 -16.04 -6.13 -17.97
CA VAL A 284 -17.21 -5.50 -18.61
C VAL A 284 -18.36 -5.35 -17.62
N ASP A 285 -19.21 -4.36 -17.84
CA ASP A 285 -20.49 -4.33 -17.15
C ASP A 285 -21.38 -5.51 -17.60
N PRO A 286 -21.87 -6.36 -16.68
CA PRO A 286 -22.61 -7.57 -17.04
C PRO A 286 -23.96 -7.29 -17.73
N LYS A 287 -24.46 -6.04 -17.67
CA LYS A 287 -25.67 -5.60 -18.38
C LYS A 287 -25.36 -4.96 -19.74
N GLY A 288 -24.09 -4.92 -20.16
CA GLY A 288 -23.67 -4.31 -21.43
C GLY A 288 -23.76 -2.77 -21.43
N LEU A 289 -23.72 -2.15 -20.26
CA LEU A 289 -23.70 -0.69 -20.10
C LEU A 289 -22.29 -0.13 -20.34
N PRO A 290 -22.17 1.14 -20.79
CA PRO A 290 -20.87 1.77 -20.96
C PRO A 290 -20.11 1.88 -19.63
N PRO A 291 -18.76 1.93 -19.65
CA PRO A 291 -17.95 2.12 -18.45
C PRO A 291 -18.30 3.41 -17.71
N LEU A 292 -18.23 3.38 -16.38
CA LEU A 292 -18.49 4.53 -15.51
C LEU A 292 -17.41 5.60 -15.66
N LYS A 293 -17.84 6.87 -15.69
CA LYS A 293 -16.98 8.05 -15.83
C LYS A 293 -17.26 9.10 -14.76
N PRO A 294 -16.68 8.96 -13.54
CA PRO A 294 -16.97 9.86 -12.41
C PRO A 294 -16.44 11.30 -12.56
N PHE A 295 -15.46 11.55 -13.42
CA PHE A 295 -14.82 12.86 -13.59
C PHE A 295 -14.15 12.98 -14.97
N SER A 296 -13.78 14.20 -15.36
CA SER A 296 -13.13 14.50 -16.65
C SER A 296 -11.70 15.01 -16.51
N THR A 297 -11.34 15.65 -15.39
CA THR A 297 -9.99 16.19 -15.13
C THR A 297 -9.53 15.89 -13.71
N GLY A 298 -8.22 15.99 -13.46
CA GLY A 298 -7.68 15.83 -12.11
C GLY A 298 -8.20 16.89 -11.13
N GLU A 299 -8.42 18.12 -11.61
CA GLU A 299 -9.02 19.20 -10.79
C GLU A 299 -10.47 18.90 -10.40
N GLU A 300 -11.28 18.41 -11.35
CA GLU A 300 -12.66 18.02 -11.07
C GLU A 300 -12.73 16.86 -10.07
N LEU A 301 -11.87 15.85 -10.25
CA LEU A 301 -11.73 14.72 -9.33
C LEU A 301 -11.40 15.19 -7.90
N LEU A 302 -10.42 16.08 -7.76
CA LEU A 302 -10.04 16.65 -6.47
C LEU A 302 -11.19 17.44 -5.83
N ASP A 303 -11.86 18.30 -6.59
CA ASP A 303 -12.94 19.14 -6.05
C ASP A 303 -14.17 18.32 -5.64
N LYS A 304 -14.51 17.28 -6.40
CA LYS A 304 -15.54 16.30 -6.00
C LYS A 304 -15.15 15.56 -4.73
N THR A 305 -13.88 15.17 -4.62
CA THR A 305 -13.36 14.48 -3.42
C THR A 305 -13.38 15.38 -2.19
N ILE A 306 -12.98 16.66 -2.31
CA ILE A 306 -13.07 17.64 -1.21
C ILE A 306 -14.53 17.79 -0.74
N ARG A 307 -15.51 17.84 -1.65
CA ARG A 307 -16.93 17.92 -1.28
C ARG A 307 -17.43 16.64 -0.63
N CYS A 308 -17.07 15.49 -1.18
CA CYS A 308 -17.38 14.17 -0.62
C CYS A 308 -16.87 14.06 0.83
N PHE A 309 -15.59 14.41 1.06
CA PHE A 309 -14.98 14.41 2.39
C PHE A 309 -15.62 15.45 3.31
N SER A 310 -15.90 16.66 2.81
CA SER A 310 -16.55 17.72 3.62
C SER A 310 -17.96 17.33 4.08
N ARG A 311 -18.70 16.56 3.26
CA ARG A 311 -20.03 16.04 3.61
C ARG A 311 -19.96 14.92 4.65
N LEU A 312 -18.87 14.13 4.63
CA LEU A 312 -18.58 13.14 5.65
C LEU A 312 -18.19 13.81 6.98
N ASP A 313 -17.18 14.69 6.95
CA ASP A 313 -16.79 15.56 8.05
C ASP A 313 -15.94 16.75 7.54
N PRO A 314 -16.23 18.00 7.95
CA PRO A 314 -15.52 19.18 7.46
C PRO A 314 -13.99 19.12 7.58
N PHE A 315 -13.46 18.51 8.65
CA PHE A 315 -12.02 18.36 8.87
C PHE A 315 -11.37 17.49 7.79
N LEU A 316 -12.05 16.44 7.32
CA LEU A 316 -11.54 15.58 6.24
C LEU A 316 -11.45 16.37 4.93
N GLY A 317 -12.45 17.21 4.64
CA GLY A 317 -12.41 18.12 3.50
C GLY A 317 -11.25 19.11 3.62
N ASP A 318 -11.02 19.67 4.81
CA ASP A 318 -9.94 20.61 5.08
C ASP A 318 -8.55 19.99 4.88
N CYS A 319 -8.37 18.70 5.20
CA CYS A 319 -7.14 17.98 4.92
C CYS A 319 -6.74 18.09 3.44
N LEU A 320 -7.68 17.82 2.53
CA LEU A 320 -7.44 17.90 1.09
C LEU A 320 -7.35 19.35 0.59
N ARG A 321 -8.10 20.29 1.19
CA ARG A 321 -7.96 21.73 0.88
C ARG A 321 -6.57 22.26 1.24
N ILE A 322 -6.00 21.86 2.38
CA ILE A 322 -4.62 22.21 2.78
C ILE A 322 -3.65 21.72 1.71
N MET A 323 -3.74 20.45 1.32
CA MET A 323 -2.90 19.88 0.27
C MET A 323 -3.07 20.61 -1.07
N LYS A 324 -4.31 20.94 -1.46
CA LYS A 324 -4.61 21.71 -2.69
C LYS A 324 -3.93 23.08 -2.65
N THR A 325 -4.04 23.81 -1.54
CA THR A 325 -3.40 25.14 -1.39
C THR A 325 -1.87 25.03 -1.40
N MET A 326 -1.29 23.98 -0.82
CA MET A 326 0.15 23.73 -0.82
C MET A 326 0.67 23.13 -2.13
N LYS A 327 -0.21 22.75 -3.06
CA LYS A 327 0.12 22.03 -4.30
C LYS A 327 0.78 20.67 -4.05
N HIS A 328 0.33 19.97 -3.01
CA HIS A 328 0.81 18.64 -2.65
C HIS A 328 0.03 17.53 -3.38
N LEU A 329 -0.38 17.78 -4.63
CA LEU A 329 -1.06 16.80 -5.47
C LEU A 329 -0.55 16.88 -6.91
N ASP A 330 -0.34 15.72 -7.52
CA ASP A 330 -0.11 15.57 -8.96
C ASP A 330 -0.94 14.39 -9.51
N LEU A 331 -2.13 14.71 -10.04
CA LEU A 331 -3.17 13.70 -10.28
C LEU A 331 -3.27 13.22 -11.74
N GLU A 332 -2.92 14.05 -12.71
CA GLU A 332 -3.17 13.73 -14.13
C GLU A 332 -2.06 12.85 -14.73
N SER A 333 -2.45 11.97 -15.66
CA SER A 333 -1.51 11.19 -16.46
C SER A 333 -0.89 12.04 -17.58
N ARG A 334 0.43 11.97 -17.76
CA ARG A 334 1.16 12.68 -18.83
C ARG A 334 2.45 11.97 -19.23
N LYS A 335 2.94 12.25 -20.45
CA LYS A 335 4.25 11.75 -20.90
C LYS A 335 5.37 12.24 -19.98
N GLY A 336 6.29 11.34 -19.63
CA GLY A 336 7.42 11.64 -18.75
C GLY A 336 7.07 11.60 -17.26
N LYS A 337 5.85 11.22 -16.88
CA LYS A 337 5.48 10.90 -15.49
C LYS A 337 5.62 9.40 -15.25
N ALA A 338 6.07 9.01 -14.06
CA ALA A 338 6.16 7.61 -13.66
C ALA A 338 4.75 6.96 -13.59
N PRO A 339 4.61 5.66 -13.88
CA PRO A 339 3.34 4.96 -13.74
C PRO A 339 2.94 4.77 -12.27
N GLY A 340 1.67 4.45 -12.02
CA GLY A 340 1.15 4.11 -10.69
C GLY A 340 0.51 5.27 -9.93
N GLY A 341 0.36 5.09 -8.63
CA GLY A 341 -0.14 6.08 -7.68
C GLY A 341 0.39 5.79 -6.27
N TYR A 342 0.52 6.82 -5.45
CA TYR A 342 0.95 6.72 -4.05
C TYR A 342 0.58 7.99 -3.26
N ASN A 343 0.47 7.83 -1.94
CA ASN A 343 0.62 8.89 -0.96
C ASN A 343 2.02 8.82 -0.35
N TYR A 344 2.71 9.95 -0.28
CA TYR A 344 4.05 10.04 0.31
C TYR A 344 4.03 10.95 1.53
N PRO A 345 4.30 10.42 2.74
CA PRO A 345 4.45 11.22 3.95
C PRO A 345 5.59 12.24 3.84
N LEU A 346 5.35 13.47 4.29
CA LEU A 346 6.36 14.52 4.39
C LEU A 346 6.54 14.85 5.87
N ASP A 347 7.47 14.17 6.52
CA ASP A 347 7.53 14.03 7.99
C ASP A 347 7.83 15.33 8.75
N GLU A 348 8.47 16.30 8.10
CA GLU A 348 8.86 17.56 8.71
C GLU A 348 7.66 18.54 8.72
N ILE A 349 6.95 18.65 7.60
CA ILE A 349 5.74 19.48 7.50
C ILE A 349 4.47 18.77 7.98
N GLY A 350 4.44 17.44 7.91
CA GLY A 350 3.32 16.55 8.23
C GLY A 350 2.11 16.66 7.28
N VAL A 351 2.31 17.25 6.10
CA VAL A 351 1.28 17.35 5.04
C VAL A 351 1.78 16.53 3.84
N PRO A 352 1.19 15.36 3.56
CA PRO A 352 1.75 14.43 2.57
C PRO A 352 1.54 14.93 1.14
N PHE A 353 2.07 14.17 0.17
CA PHE A 353 1.88 14.39 -1.26
C PHE A 353 1.11 13.23 -1.90
N ILE A 354 0.11 13.53 -2.73
CA ILE A 354 -0.60 12.52 -3.53
C ILE A 354 -0.14 12.55 -4.98
N PHE A 355 0.33 11.42 -5.48
CA PHE A 355 0.70 11.19 -6.87
C PHE A 355 -0.22 10.13 -7.47
N MET A 356 -0.79 10.37 -8.64
CA MET A 356 -1.53 9.34 -9.39
C MET A 356 -1.55 9.61 -10.89
N ASN A 357 -2.00 8.64 -11.68
CA ASN A 357 -2.17 8.77 -13.13
C ASN A 357 -3.63 8.61 -13.52
N ALA A 358 -4.48 9.58 -13.15
CA ALA A 358 -5.91 9.54 -13.39
C ALA A 358 -6.27 9.66 -14.89
N THR A 359 -7.24 8.87 -15.32
CA THR A 359 -7.75 8.69 -16.70
C THR A 359 -9.28 8.68 -16.79
N SER A 360 -9.98 9.17 -15.77
CA SER A 360 -11.45 9.33 -15.71
C SER A 360 -12.29 8.10 -15.37
N ASN A 361 -11.69 6.99 -14.92
CA ASN A 361 -12.44 5.78 -14.61
C ASN A 361 -12.81 5.67 -13.10
N LEU A 362 -13.69 4.73 -12.75
CA LEU A 362 -14.09 4.48 -11.34
C LEU A 362 -12.91 4.14 -10.43
N ARG A 363 -11.94 3.37 -10.92
CA ARG A 363 -10.77 2.97 -10.14
C ARG A 363 -9.93 4.20 -9.75
N ASP A 364 -9.78 5.17 -10.64
CA ASP A 364 -9.05 6.40 -10.36
C ASP A 364 -9.75 7.24 -9.27
N MET A 365 -11.09 7.28 -9.28
CA MET A 365 -11.87 7.91 -8.20
C MET A 365 -11.62 7.22 -6.86
N VAL A 366 -11.77 5.90 -6.81
CA VAL A 366 -11.51 5.11 -5.59
C VAL A 366 -10.06 5.29 -5.13
N THR A 367 -9.10 5.35 -6.05
CA THR A 367 -7.69 5.59 -5.71
C THR A 367 -7.53 6.95 -5.02
N LEU A 368 -8.17 8.03 -5.48
CA LEU A 368 -8.04 9.32 -4.77
C LEU A 368 -8.71 9.29 -3.37
N LEU A 369 -9.80 8.55 -3.21
CA LEU A 369 -10.43 8.34 -1.89
C LEU A 369 -9.48 7.57 -0.94
N HIS A 370 -8.84 6.53 -1.46
CA HIS A 370 -7.82 5.73 -0.77
C HIS A 370 -6.64 6.61 -0.31
N GLU A 371 -6.00 7.33 -1.24
CA GLU A 371 -4.87 8.21 -0.92
C GLU A 371 -5.27 9.38 -0.01
N GLY A 372 -6.55 9.80 -0.07
CA GLY A 372 -7.14 10.77 0.83
C GLY A 372 -7.24 10.26 2.28
N GLY A 373 -7.47 8.96 2.48
CA GLY A 373 -7.41 8.34 3.82
C GLY A 373 -6.00 8.34 4.40
N HIS A 374 -4.97 8.03 3.61
CA HIS A 374 -3.57 8.21 4.02
C HIS A 374 -3.23 9.68 4.32
N ALA A 375 -3.80 10.61 3.55
CA ALA A 375 -3.61 12.04 3.78
C ALA A 375 -4.18 12.50 5.13
N VAL A 376 -5.39 12.06 5.46
CA VAL A 376 -6.02 12.29 6.75
C VAL A 376 -5.16 11.68 7.87
N HIS A 377 -4.67 10.45 7.70
CA HIS A 377 -3.83 9.79 8.71
C HIS A 377 -2.53 10.57 8.99
N SER A 378 -1.87 11.07 7.94
CA SER A 378 -0.66 11.90 8.09
C SER A 378 -0.94 13.19 8.84
N LEU A 379 -2.08 13.85 8.55
CA LEU A 379 -2.44 15.10 9.22
C LEU A 379 -2.85 14.91 10.68
N VAL A 380 -3.53 13.82 11.03
CA VAL A 380 -3.90 13.56 12.44
C VAL A 380 -2.72 13.09 13.30
N THR A 381 -1.67 12.52 12.69
CA THR A 381 -0.45 12.08 13.38
C THR A 381 0.68 13.12 13.33
N ARG A 382 0.54 14.19 12.54
CA ARG A 382 1.55 15.24 12.31
C ARG A 382 2.19 15.77 13.59
N ASP A 383 1.40 16.00 14.63
CA ASP A 383 1.84 16.61 15.89
C ASP A 383 2.33 15.59 16.94
N LEU A 384 2.46 14.30 16.58
CA LEU A 384 3.12 13.32 17.44
C LEU A 384 4.60 13.65 17.62
N ALA A 385 5.10 13.47 18.85
CA ALA A 385 6.36 14.04 19.31
C ALA A 385 7.60 13.52 18.55
N LEU A 386 7.60 12.24 18.14
CA LEU A 386 8.72 11.61 17.46
C LEU A 386 8.31 11.09 16.09
N ASN A 387 9.24 11.10 15.14
CA ASN A 387 9.10 10.51 13.81
C ASN A 387 8.64 9.05 13.92
N ALA A 388 9.27 8.26 14.78
CA ALA A 388 8.90 6.86 15.02
C ALA A 388 7.46 6.66 15.52
N PHE A 389 6.82 7.67 16.11
CA PHE A 389 5.43 7.59 16.55
C PHE A 389 4.43 7.84 15.41
N LYS A 390 4.89 8.40 14.29
CA LYS A 390 4.07 8.69 13.10
C LYS A 390 4.05 7.52 12.12
N HIS A 391 5.12 6.72 12.10
CA HIS A 391 5.31 5.61 11.17
C HIS A 391 4.69 4.31 11.68
N THR A 392 3.41 4.11 11.34
CA THR A 392 2.69 2.86 11.63
C THR A 392 3.05 1.75 10.64
N PRO A 393 2.91 0.48 11.04
CA PRO A 393 3.00 -0.63 10.11
C PRO A 393 1.80 -0.58 9.12
N SER A 394 1.94 -1.23 7.97
CA SER A 394 1.03 -1.04 6.84
C SER A 394 -0.38 -1.57 7.07
N GLU A 395 -0.59 -2.53 7.97
CA GLU A 395 -1.92 -3.00 8.38
C GLU A 395 -2.75 -1.88 9.02
N VAL A 396 -2.10 -0.85 9.57
CA VAL A 396 -2.72 0.36 10.11
C VAL A 396 -2.79 1.46 9.06
N ALA A 397 -1.73 1.62 8.25
CA ALA A 397 -1.73 2.62 7.18
C ALA A 397 -2.86 2.34 6.18
N GLU A 398 -3.02 1.10 5.75
CA GLU A 398 -4.05 0.63 4.82
C GLU A 398 -5.45 0.61 5.47
N LEU A 399 -5.55 0.43 6.80
CA LEU A 399 -6.83 0.60 7.51
C LEU A 399 -7.35 2.04 7.31
N ALA A 400 -6.44 3.03 7.30
CA ALA A 400 -6.80 4.42 7.07
C ALA A 400 -7.41 4.64 5.68
N SER A 401 -6.75 4.14 4.64
CA SER A 401 -7.13 4.35 3.25
C SER A 401 -8.36 3.54 2.84
N MET A 402 -8.38 2.24 3.12
CA MET A 402 -9.49 1.36 2.74
C MET A 402 -10.79 1.68 3.48
N SER A 403 -10.72 2.10 4.75
CA SER A 403 -11.93 2.53 5.47
C SER A 403 -12.52 3.77 4.81
N MET A 404 -11.68 4.70 4.35
CA MET A 404 -12.12 5.92 3.68
C MET A 404 -12.87 5.62 2.37
N GLU A 405 -12.41 4.64 1.59
CA GLU A 405 -13.12 4.19 0.37
C GLU A 405 -14.56 3.77 0.69
N LEU A 406 -14.75 3.00 1.77
CA LEU A 406 -16.05 2.44 2.16
C LEU A 406 -16.99 3.47 2.80
N ILE A 407 -16.52 4.25 3.79
CA ILE A 407 -17.38 5.20 4.51
C ILE A 407 -17.81 6.38 3.62
N THR A 408 -17.03 6.71 2.60
CA THR A 408 -17.37 7.78 1.65
C THR A 408 -18.45 7.37 0.64
N MET A 409 -18.78 6.08 0.51
CA MET A 409 -19.82 5.62 -0.42
C MET A 409 -21.17 6.32 -0.23
N ASP A 410 -21.52 6.74 0.99
CA ASP A 410 -22.75 7.49 1.27
C ASP A 410 -22.81 8.84 0.54
N PHE A 411 -21.67 9.35 0.06
CA PHE A 411 -21.51 10.65 -0.59
C PHE A 411 -20.96 10.54 -2.02
N TRP A 412 -21.04 9.36 -2.64
CA TRP A 412 -20.60 9.16 -4.03
C TRP A 412 -21.54 9.79 -5.07
N ASP A 413 -22.70 10.31 -4.66
CA ASP A 413 -23.56 11.16 -5.49
C ASP A 413 -22.86 12.45 -5.93
N GLU A 414 -21.77 12.86 -5.27
CA GLU A 414 -20.88 13.93 -5.75
C GLU A 414 -20.18 13.60 -7.08
N PHE A 415 -20.03 12.32 -7.40
CA PHE A 415 -19.38 11.84 -8.62
C PHE A 415 -20.38 11.34 -9.67
N PHE A 416 -21.55 10.86 -9.24
CA PHE A 416 -22.57 10.28 -10.11
C PHE A 416 -23.94 10.90 -9.86
N GLU A 417 -24.41 11.73 -10.80
CA GLU A 417 -25.75 12.32 -10.76
C GLU A 417 -26.86 11.30 -11.07
N ASP A 418 -26.57 10.31 -11.93
CA ASP A 418 -27.51 9.23 -12.24
C ASP A 418 -27.48 8.16 -11.14
N GLU A 419 -28.66 7.85 -10.59
CA GLU A 419 -28.81 6.91 -9.48
C GLU A 419 -28.38 5.48 -9.88
N ASN A 420 -28.56 5.08 -11.14
CA ASN A 420 -28.15 3.75 -11.59
C ASN A 420 -26.62 3.67 -11.68
N ASP A 421 -25.96 4.70 -12.18
CA ASP A 421 -24.49 4.78 -12.21
C ASP A 421 -23.90 4.82 -10.80
N LEU A 422 -24.53 5.54 -9.87
CA LEU A 422 -24.16 5.53 -8.45
C LEU A 422 -24.27 4.11 -7.85
N LYS A 423 -25.39 3.42 -8.05
CA LYS A 423 -25.59 2.03 -7.60
C LYS A 423 -24.53 1.10 -8.23
N ARG A 424 -24.28 1.23 -9.53
CA ARG A 424 -23.26 0.45 -10.25
C ARG A 424 -21.86 0.68 -9.68
N ALA A 425 -21.50 1.93 -9.37
CA ALA A 425 -20.20 2.26 -8.80
C ALA A 425 -20.01 1.56 -7.44
N LYS A 426 -21.00 1.65 -6.55
CA LYS A 426 -20.95 0.99 -5.23
C LYS A 426 -20.88 -0.53 -5.34
N ILE A 427 -21.68 -1.13 -6.23
CA ILE A 427 -21.64 -2.57 -6.48
C ILE A 427 -20.26 -3.01 -6.99
N GLN A 428 -19.71 -2.32 -8.00
CA GLN A 428 -18.39 -2.67 -8.55
C GLN A 428 -17.28 -2.56 -7.50
N HIS A 429 -17.36 -1.57 -6.61
CA HIS A 429 -16.38 -1.43 -5.53
C HIS A 429 -16.50 -2.55 -4.49
N LEU A 430 -17.70 -2.86 -4.00
CA LEU A 430 -17.93 -3.95 -3.06
C LEU A 430 -17.58 -5.34 -3.65
N GLU A 431 -17.89 -5.58 -4.92
CA GLU A 431 -17.45 -6.79 -5.64
C GLU A 431 -15.92 -6.87 -5.69
N SER A 432 -15.22 -5.75 -5.94
CA SER A 432 -13.76 -5.73 -5.96
C SER A 432 -13.11 -6.04 -4.61
N ILE A 433 -13.77 -5.71 -3.50
CA ILE A 433 -13.32 -6.05 -2.15
C ILE A 433 -13.39 -7.57 -1.92
N ILE A 434 -14.50 -8.20 -2.35
CA ILE A 434 -14.66 -9.66 -2.27
C ILE A 434 -13.61 -10.36 -3.15
N GLU A 435 -13.31 -9.83 -4.34
CA GLU A 435 -12.26 -10.35 -5.23
C GLU A 435 -10.84 -10.20 -4.65
N THR A 436 -10.59 -9.18 -3.83
CA THR A 436 -9.25 -8.84 -3.33
C THR A 436 -8.77 -9.83 -2.26
N LEU A 437 -9.63 -10.24 -1.31
CA LEU A 437 -9.22 -11.10 -0.19
C LEU A 437 -8.64 -12.47 -0.66
N PRO A 438 -9.25 -13.20 -1.62
CA PRO A 438 -8.70 -14.46 -2.10
C PRO A 438 -7.41 -14.27 -2.91
N TRP A 439 -7.26 -13.15 -3.63
CA TRP A 439 -6.01 -12.82 -4.30
C TRP A 439 -4.89 -12.54 -3.29
N VAL A 440 -5.17 -11.80 -2.21
CA VAL A 440 -4.23 -11.60 -1.10
C VAL A 440 -3.80 -12.93 -0.49
N ALA A 441 -4.78 -13.78 -0.13
CA ALA A 441 -4.50 -15.10 0.43
C ALA A 441 -3.66 -15.99 -0.50
N THR A 442 -3.91 -15.90 -1.81
CA THR A 442 -3.12 -16.64 -2.81
C THR A 442 -1.65 -16.17 -2.82
N VAL A 443 -1.43 -14.85 -2.92
CA VAL A 443 -0.09 -14.27 -3.03
C VAL A 443 0.71 -14.50 -1.75
N ASP A 444 0.11 -14.30 -0.58
CA ASP A 444 0.80 -14.50 0.69
C ASP A 444 1.13 -15.99 0.93
N LYS A 445 0.15 -16.90 0.76
CA LYS A 445 0.39 -18.36 0.86
C LYS A 445 1.47 -18.84 -0.12
N PHE A 446 1.51 -18.26 -1.32
CA PHE A 446 2.55 -18.57 -2.31
C PHE A 446 3.94 -18.10 -1.86
N GLN A 447 4.06 -16.91 -1.25
CA GLN A 447 5.33 -16.44 -0.69
C GLN A 447 5.78 -17.28 0.51
N HIS A 448 4.87 -17.68 1.40
CA HIS A 448 5.18 -18.64 2.47
C HIS A 448 5.81 -19.91 1.90
N TRP A 449 5.16 -20.55 0.94
CA TRP A 449 5.70 -21.74 0.28
C TRP A 449 7.06 -21.48 -0.38
N MET A 450 7.21 -20.36 -1.09
CA MET A 450 8.43 -20.01 -1.83
C MET A 450 9.65 -19.91 -0.91
N TYR A 451 9.51 -19.21 0.21
CA TYR A 451 10.61 -18.93 1.12
C TYR A 451 10.85 -20.04 2.14
N GLU A 452 9.86 -20.89 2.43
CA GLU A 452 10.07 -22.17 3.14
C GLU A 452 10.77 -23.22 2.26
N ASN A 453 10.74 -23.06 0.93
CA ASN A 453 11.35 -23.97 -0.04
C ASN A 453 12.37 -23.26 -0.94
N PRO A 454 13.44 -22.63 -0.41
CA PRO A 454 14.27 -21.68 -1.17
C PRO A 454 15.11 -22.29 -2.31
N GLN A 455 15.07 -23.60 -2.51
CA GLN A 455 15.80 -24.33 -3.56
C GLN A 455 14.87 -24.87 -4.66
N HIS A 456 13.64 -24.35 -4.74
CA HIS A 456 12.67 -24.77 -5.75
C HIS A 456 13.09 -24.39 -7.17
N THR A 457 12.75 -25.21 -8.16
CA THR A 457 12.89 -24.86 -9.58
C THR A 457 11.73 -23.99 -10.07
N PRO A 458 11.84 -23.29 -11.22
CA PRO A 458 10.72 -22.60 -11.85
C PRO A 458 9.49 -23.49 -12.09
N GLU A 459 9.71 -24.77 -12.42
CA GLU A 459 8.63 -25.75 -12.60
C GLU A 459 7.91 -26.03 -11.28
N GLN A 460 8.66 -26.30 -10.20
CA GLN A 460 8.09 -26.51 -8.87
C GLN A 460 7.35 -25.26 -8.36
N ARG A 461 7.88 -24.06 -8.66
CA ARG A 461 7.22 -22.79 -8.39
C ARG A 461 5.88 -22.68 -9.11
N THR A 462 5.87 -23.02 -10.40
CA THR A 462 4.67 -22.99 -11.22
C THR A 462 3.62 -23.98 -10.71
N GLU A 463 4.02 -25.20 -10.35
CA GLU A 463 3.13 -26.21 -9.78
C GLU A 463 2.55 -25.76 -8.43
N ALA A 464 3.37 -25.16 -7.58
CA ALA A 464 2.91 -24.61 -6.31
C ALA A 464 1.93 -23.44 -6.50
N TRP A 465 2.23 -22.53 -7.43
CA TRP A 465 1.34 -21.43 -7.77
C TRP A 465 -0.02 -21.94 -8.23
N VAL A 466 -0.06 -22.86 -9.21
CA VAL A 466 -1.33 -23.37 -9.75
C VAL A 466 -2.15 -24.06 -8.66
N ARG A 467 -1.52 -24.91 -7.84
CA ARG A 467 -2.17 -25.59 -6.72
C ARG A 467 -2.77 -24.60 -5.72
N ILE A 468 -2.02 -23.57 -5.35
CA ILE A 468 -2.46 -22.55 -4.38
C ILE A 468 -3.57 -21.68 -4.98
N TYR A 469 -3.41 -21.20 -6.21
CA TYR A 469 -4.41 -20.39 -6.91
C TYR A 469 -5.76 -21.11 -7.05
N GLU A 470 -5.74 -22.44 -7.27
CA GLU A 470 -6.94 -23.26 -7.33
C GLU A 470 -7.71 -23.36 -6.01
N GLU A 471 -7.08 -23.04 -4.88
CA GLU A 471 -7.79 -22.99 -3.59
C GLU A 471 -8.61 -21.71 -3.39
N PHE A 472 -8.30 -20.65 -4.14
CA PHE A 472 -8.81 -19.29 -3.91
C PHE A 472 -9.49 -18.65 -5.12
N THR A 473 -9.57 -19.35 -6.25
CA THR A 473 -10.29 -18.90 -7.45
C THR A 473 -11.71 -19.47 -7.50
N ASP A 474 -12.58 -18.83 -8.27
CA ASP A 474 -13.87 -19.42 -8.63
C ASP A 474 -13.68 -20.66 -9.51
N THR A 475 -14.68 -21.54 -9.49
CA THR A 475 -14.72 -22.78 -10.28
C THR A 475 -15.50 -22.64 -11.60
N ILE A 476 -15.95 -21.42 -11.92
CA ILE A 476 -16.86 -21.14 -13.05
C ILE A 476 -16.07 -20.66 -14.28
N MET A 477 -14.98 -19.93 -14.07
CA MET A 477 -14.16 -19.34 -15.11
C MET A 477 -13.38 -20.41 -15.90
N ASP A 478 -13.52 -20.35 -17.22
CA ASP A 478 -12.95 -21.33 -18.14
C ASP A 478 -11.60 -20.86 -18.70
N TRP A 479 -10.55 -21.60 -18.34
CA TRP A 479 -9.17 -21.39 -18.79
C TRP A 479 -8.74 -22.31 -19.93
N SER A 480 -9.65 -23.09 -20.52
CA SER A 480 -9.33 -24.03 -21.59
C SER A 480 -8.67 -23.33 -22.79
N GLY A 481 -7.51 -23.84 -23.21
CA GLY A 481 -6.72 -23.29 -24.32
C GLY A 481 -5.92 -22.02 -23.99
N ILE A 482 -5.91 -21.57 -22.73
CA ILE A 482 -5.17 -20.40 -22.22
C ILE A 482 -4.49 -20.68 -20.86
N GLU A 483 -4.28 -21.96 -20.54
CA GLU A 483 -3.73 -22.43 -19.25
C GLU A 483 -2.30 -21.94 -19.02
N ASN A 484 -1.55 -21.67 -20.09
CA ASN A 484 -0.21 -21.11 -20.03
C ASN A 484 -0.19 -19.72 -19.36
N PHE A 485 -1.22 -18.90 -19.56
CA PHE A 485 -1.31 -17.59 -18.90
C PHE A 485 -1.64 -17.71 -17.41
N LYS A 486 -2.48 -18.69 -17.02
CA LYS A 486 -2.81 -18.98 -15.61
C LYS A 486 -1.55 -19.31 -14.79
N LYS A 487 -0.62 -20.08 -15.37
CA LYS A 487 0.64 -20.52 -14.74
C LYS A 487 1.55 -19.38 -14.28
N TYR A 488 1.52 -18.25 -14.97
CA TYR A 488 2.41 -17.10 -14.70
C TYR A 488 1.65 -15.86 -14.24
N LEU A 489 0.38 -15.99 -13.86
CA LEU A 489 -0.45 -14.87 -13.45
C LEU A 489 0.15 -14.08 -12.27
N TRP A 490 0.84 -14.76 -11.36
CA TRP A 490 1.53 -14.16 -10.22
C TRP A 490 2.65 -13.20 -10.62
N GLN A 491 3.28 -13.38 -11.79
CA GLN A 491 4.41 -12.55 -12.21
C GLN A 491 4.02 -11.10 -12.50
N ARG A 492 2.72 -10.79 -12.61
CA ARG A 492 2.25 -9.39 -12.70
C ARG A 492 2.32 -8.63 -11.38
N GLN A 493 2.52 -9.33 -10.27
CA GLN A 493 2.46 -8.79 -8.93
C GLN A 493 3.83 -8.29 -8.49
N LEU A 494 4.06 -6.98 -8.61
CA LEU A 494 5.34 -6.35 -8.26
C LEU A 494 5.80 -6.69 -6.84
N HIS A 495 4.86 -6.81 -5.89
CA HIS A 495 5.13 -7.04 -4.48
C HIS A 495 5.92 -8.34 -4.21
N ILE A 496 5.76 -9.37 -5.04
CA ILE A 496 6.54 -10.61 -4.91
C ILE A 496 8.04 -10.36 -5.20
N TYR A 497 8.30 -9.42 -6.11
CA TYR A 497 9.64 -9.05 -6.54
C TYR A 497 10.25 -7.97 -5.67
N GLU A 498 9.51 -6.92 -5.34
CA GLU A 498 10.09 -5.69 -4.76
C GLU A 498 9.90 -5.58 -3.23
N VAL A 499 8.79 -6.08 -2.69
CA VAL A 499 8.44 -5.92 -1.26
C VAL A 499 7.79 -7.20 -0.71
N PRO A 500 8.58 -8.28 -0.55
CA PRO A 500 8.05 -9.60 -0.20
C PRO A 500 7.33 -9.58 1.17
N PHE A 501 6.29 -10.40 1.29
CA PHE A 501 5.37 -10.49 2.45
C PHE A 501 4.51 -9.26 2.78
N TYR A 502 4.66 -8.12 2.09
CA TYR A 502 3.79 -6.94 2.27
C TYR A 502 2.31 -7.22 1.99
N TYR A 503 2.02 -8.16 1.07
CA TYR A 503 0.69 -8.25 0.48
C TYR A 503 -0.43 -8.73 1.43
N ILE A 504 -0.09 -9.46 2.50
CA ILE A 504 -1.06 -9.88 3.54
C ILE A 504 -1.68 -8.69 4.27
N GLU A 505 -0.96 -7.57 4.34
CA GLU A 505 -1.32 -6.38 5.10
C GLU A 505 -2.56 -5.72 4.51
N TYR A 506 -2.71 -5.78 3.18
CA TYR A 506 -3.95 -5.42 2.48
C TYR A 506 -5.14 -6.27 2.93
N GLY A 507 -4.95 -7.57 3.14
CA GLY A 507 -6.02 -8.48 3.58
C GLY A 507 -6.46 -8.17 5.01
N ILE A 508 -5.50 -7.96 5.91
CA ILE A 508 -5.74 -7.59 7.31
C ILE A 508 -6.47 -6.24 7.38
N ALA A 509 -5.94 -5.23 6.69
CA ALA A 509 -6.53 -3.90 6.64
C ALA A 509 -7.94 -3.89 6.03
N GLN A 510 -8.18 -4.69 4.98
CA GLN A 510 -9.48 -4.77 4.33
C GLN A 510 -10.55 -5.35 5.26
N LEU A 511 -10.21 -6.36 6.09
CA LEU A 511 -11.12 -6.87 7.11
C LEU A 511 -11.45 -5.78 8.14
N GLY A 512 -10.43 -5.06 8.60
CA GLY A 512 -10.61 -3.93 9.51
C GLY A 512 -11.48 -2.83 8.91
N ALA A 513 -11.26 -2.48 7.64
CA ALA A 513 -12.02 -1.47 6.93
C ALA A 513 -13.50 -1.84 6.78
N ILE A 514 -13.81 -3.12 6.50
CA ILE A 514 -15.20 -3.61 6.48
C ILE A 514 -15.81 -3.52 7.90
N GLY A 515 -15.04 -3.81 8.95
CA GLY A 515 -15.46 -3.64 10.34
C GLY A 515 -15.78 -2.17 10.68
N VAL A 516 -14.91 -1.23 10.29
CA VAL A 516 -15.15 0.21 10.44
C VAL A 516 -16.40 0.64 9.69
N TRP A 517 -16.54 0.18 8.45
CA TRP A 517 -17.71 0.48 7.62
C TRP A 517 -19.00 -0.07 8.22
N LYS A 518 -18.99 -1.31 8.75
CA LYS A 518 -20.11 -1.88 9.48
C LYS A 518 -20.51 -1.02 10.68
N ASN A 519 -19.55 -0.62 11.51
CA ASN A 519 -19.79 0.27 12.64
C ASN A 519 -20.36 1.62 12.18
N TYR A 520 -19.87 2.18 11.07
CA TYR A 520 -20.37 3.42 10.48
C TYR A 520 -21.79 3.30 9.92
N ARG A 521 -22.15 2.16 9.31
CA ARG A 521 -23.53 1.92 8.83
C ARG A 521 -24.53 1.76 9.96
N GLU A 522 -24.10 1.22 11.11
CA GLU A 522 -24.93 1.12 12.32
C GLU A 522 -25.10 2.48 13.01
N ASP A 523 -24.02 3.25 13.15
CA ASP A 523 -24.00 4.60 13.72
C ASP A 523 -22.85 5.41 13.09
N SER A 524 -23.19 6.31 12.17
CA SER A 524 -22.20 7.04 11.37
C SER A 524 -21.29 7.94 12.21
N ALA A 525 -21.83 8.58 13.24
CA ALA A 525 -21.05 9.44 14.13
C ALA A 525 -20.08 8.61 14.98
N LYS A 526 -20.54 7.49 15.53
CA LYS A 526 -19.69 6.60 16.33
C LYS A 526 -18.64 5.90 15.48
N GLY A 527 -19.00 5.40 14.30
CA GLY A 527 -18.09 4.74 13.37
C GLY A 527 -16.96 5.67 12.90
N LEU A 528 -17.31 6.88 12.47
CA LEU A 528 -16.32 7.87 12.05
C LEU A 528 -15.42 8.32 13.21
N LYS A 529 -15.98 8.50 14.41
CA LYS A 529 -15.19 8.82 15.60
C LYS A 529 -14.19 7.71 15.92
N GLY A 530 -14.62 6.44 15.90
CA GLY A 530 -13.73 5.30 16.14
C GLY A 530 -12.59 5.24 15.12
N TYR A 531 -12.90 5.41 13.84
CA TYR A 531 -11.90 5.52 12.78
C TYR A 531 -10.85 6.61 13.08
N LEU A 532 -11.28 7.84 13.38
CA LEU A 532 -10.37 8.94 13.69
C LEU A 532 -9.58 8.74 14.99
N ASP A 533 -10.18 8.13 16.01
CA ASP A 533 -9.50 7.83 17.27
C ASP A 533 -8.38 6.81 17.06
N ALA A 534 -8.60 5.79 16.23
CA ALA A 534 -7.56 4.83 15.85
C ALA A 534 -6.40 5.49 15.11
N LEU A 535 -6.68 6.33 14.10
CA LEU A 535 -5.64 7.00 13.32
C LEU A 535 -4.78 7.96 14.15
N LYS A 536 -5.39 8.68 15.11
CA LYS A 536 -4.66 9.62 15.99
C LYS A 536 -3.60 8.96 16.86
N LEU A 537 -3.70 7.65 17.09
CA LEU A 537 -2.69 6.91 17.87
C LEU A 537 -1.35 6.88 17.14
N GLY A 538 -1.32 6.98 15.81
CA GLY A 538 -0.13 6.65 15.04
C GLY A 538 0.43 5.31 15.51
N TYR A 539 1.75 5.21 15.67
CA TYR A 539 2.42 4.03 16.21
C TYR A 539 2.76 4.16 17.71
N THR A 540 1.89 4.83 18.46
CA THR A 540 2.00 4.90 19.93
C THR A 540 1.33 3.74 20.67
N ALA A 541 0.60 2.89 19.94
CA ALA A 541 -0.11 1.71 20.42
C ALA A 541 0.11 0.52 19.48
N THR A 542 -0.09 -0.70 19.97
CA THR A 542 0.01 -1.94 19.17
C THR A 542 -1.09 -2.02 18.12
N ILE A 543 -0.93 -2.85 17.09
CA ILE A 543 -1.95 -3.00 16.03
C ILE A 543 -3.32 -3.37 16.65
N GLY A 544 -3.33 -4.30 17.61
CA GLY A 544 -4.56 -4.70 18.30
C GLY A 544 -5.24 -3.57 19.08
N GLU A 545 -4.47 -2.72 19.78
CA GLU A 545 -5.00 -1.55 20.49
C GLU A 545 -5.53 -0.48 19.52
N ILE A 546 -4.89 -0.30 18.36
CA ILE A 546 -5.35 0.62 17.30
C ILE A 546 -6.68 0.14 16.72
N TYR A 547 -6.80 -1.15 16.41
CA TYR A 547 -8.05 -1.75 15.93
C TYR A 547 -9.15 -1.64 17.00
N GLN A 548 -8.80 -1.88 18.26
CA GLN A 548 -9.73 -1.70 19.38
C GLN A 548 -10.23 -0.25 19.49
N ALA A 549 -9.38 0.76 19.25
CA ALA A 549 -9.80 2.16 19.23
C ALA A 549 -10.80 2.47 18.11
N ALA A 550 -10.73 1.75 16.99
CA ALA A 550 -11.73 1.76 15.91
C ALA A 550 -13.00 0.96 16.24
N ASN A 551 -13.09 0.37 17.44
CA ASN A 551 -14.17 -0.53 17.87
C ASN A 551 -14.32 -1.78 17.00
N ILE A 552 -13.20 -2.29 16.49
CA ILE A 552 -13.12 -3.52 15.70
C ILE A 552 -12.13 -4.50 16.33
N PRO A 553 -12.35 -5.82 16.24
CA PRO A 553 -11.37 -6.79 16.71
C PRO A 553 -10.24 -6.96 15.68
N PHE A 554 -9.05 -7.28 16.17
CA PHE A 554 -7.96 -7.82 15.34
C PHE A 554 -8.08 -9.36 15.34
N ASP A 555 -8.97 -9.89 14.50
CA ASP A 555 -9.39 -11.30 14.51
C ASP A 555 -9.45 -11.88 13.07
N PHE A 556 -8.81 -13.02 12.86
CA PHE A 556 -8.78 -13.75 11.57
C PHE A 556 -9.61 -15.04 11.59
N SER A 557 -10.44 -15.23 12.62
CA SER A 557 -11.31 -16.39 12.76
C SER A 557 -12.32 -16.50 11.62
N GLU A 558 -12.66 -17.74 11.27
CA GLU A 558 -13.65 -18.03 10.24
C GLU A 558 -15.00 -17.36 10.54
N GLN A 559 -15.39 -17.33 11.81
CA GLN A 559 -16.64 -16.69 12.24
C GLN A 559 -16.60 -15.19 11.96
N HIS A 560 -15.52 -14.50 12.36
CA HIS A 560 -15.41 -13.06 12.15
C HIS A 560 -15.43 -12.68 10.66
N ILE A 561 -14.63 -13.36 9.84
CA ILE A 561 -14.60 -13.10 8.39
C ILE A 561 -15.96 -13.42 7.77
N SER A 562 -16.62 -14.50 8.18
CA SER A 562 -17.97 -14.84 7.68
C SER A 562 -19.00 -13.76 8.02
N ASP A 563 -18.94 -13.19 9.23
CA ASP A 563 -19.85 -12.12 9.64
C ASP A 563 -19.62 -10.83 8.83
N LEU A 564 -18.37 -10.47 8.56
CA LEU A 564 -18.02 -9.34 7.69
C LEU A 564 -18.49 -9.57 6.25
N MET A 565 -18.26 -10.77 5.70
CA MET A 565 -18.70 -11.11 4.36
C MET A 565 -20.23 -11.17 4.23
N GLN A 566 -20.93 -11.64 5.25
CA GLN A 566 -22.39 -11.62 5.28
C GLN A 566 -22.93 -10.19 5.31
N PHE A 567 -22.27 -9.28 6.05
CA PHE A 567 -22.59 -7.86 6.02
C PHE A 567 -22.41 -7.25 4.62
N VAL A 568 -21.26 -7.47 3.98
CA VAL A 568 -21.00 -7.00 2.60
C VAL A 568 -22.04 -7.57 1.62
N ARG A 569 -22.39 -8.86 1.75
CA ARG A 569 -23.43 -9.50 0.94
C ARG A 569 -24.79 -8.82 1.11
N ASN A 570 -25.17 -8.50 2.34
CA ASN A 570 -26.45 -7.82 2.60
C ASN A 570 -26.50 -6.44 1.95
N GLU A 571 -25.44 -5.64 2.08
CA GLU A 571 -25.36 -4.31 1.44
C GLU A 571 -25.38 -4.42 -0.09
N LEU A 572 -24.70 -5.41 -0.67
CA LEU A 572 -24.76 -5.71 -2.11
C LEU A 572 -26.19 -6.05 -2.58
N GLU A 573 -26.92 -6.87 -1.82
CA GLU A 573 -28.29 -7.24 -2.17
C GLU A 573 -29.26 -6.07 -2.01
N GLU A 574 -29.08 -5.18 -1.03
CA GLU A 574 -29.86 -3.93 -0.94
C GLU A 574 -29.60 -3.01 -2.15
N LEU A 575 -28.35 -2.88 -2.61
CA LEU A 575 -28.02 -2.07 -3.79
C LEU A 575 -28.60 -2.63 -5.11
N LYS A 576 -28.85 -3.94 -5.17
CA LYS A 576 -29.42 -4.61 -6.34
C LYS A 576 -30.94 -4.53 -6.40
N LYS A 577 -31.62 -4.12 -5.32
CA LYS A 577 -33.05 -3.81 -5.31
C LYS A 577 -33.32 -2.46 -5.98
#